data_AF-A0A2G5US86-F1
#
_entry.id   AF-A0A2G5US86-F1
#
_cell.length_a   1.000
_cell.length_b   1.000
_cell.length_c   1.000
_cell.angle_alpha   90.00
_cell.angle_beta   90.00
_cell.angle_gamma   90.00
#
_symmetry.space_group_name_H-M   'P 1'
#
loop_
_entity.id
_entity.type
_entity.pdbx_description
1 polymer ?
#
loop_
_entity_poly.entity_id
_entity_poly.type
_entity_poly.pdbx_seq_one_letter_code
_entity_poly.pdbx_strand_id
1 'polypeptide(L)'
;MGSSAQECGCKGARFCALCETTERVRKLRVEEDKHTSYKVFVYVPARQLAIPTDNLNSKSSLQEIIDETDACHSTSAENAIKIDGLTLIHDFLTEAEESEVLEMIDTVEWVQSQSGRRKQDYGPKVNFKHKKVKTDSFVGMPEYADMLLNKMSEYDVTKLGNYQPFEMCNLEYEEVKKSAIEMHQDDMWIWGNRLISINLINGSVMTLSNDSKESLCYVYMPHRSLICMADECRYEWKHGVLAHHIRGRRIALTMREAGKDFQEGGELYEKYGAELIRLGNIRVPLNKTSA
;
A
#
# COMPACT_ATOMS: atom_id res chain seq x y z
N MET A 1 13.83 33.77 16.04
CA MET A 1 12.43 33.37 15.84
C MET A 1 12.41 31.85 15.87
N GLY A 2 11.85 31.28 16.94
CA GLY A 2 12.00 29.87 17.28
C GLY A 2 11.40 28.97 16.20
N SER A 3 12.19 27.99 15.76
CA SER A 3 11.72 26.82 15.03
C SER A 3 10.61 26.17 15.85
N SER A 4 9.35 26.34 15.46
CA SER A 4 8.25 25.51 15.99
C SER A 4 8.67 24.06 15.77
N ALA A 5 8.82 23.29 16.84
CA ALA A 5 9.12 21.87 16.75
C ALA A 5 8.12 21.23 15.78
N GLN A 6 8.61 20.51 14.80
CA GLN A 6 7.74 19.94 13.79
C GLN A 6 6.94 18.80 14.42
N GLU A 7 5.67 19.04 14.75
CA GLU A 7 4.78 18.07 15.44
C GLU A 7 4.37 16.86 14.55
N CYS A 8 4.83 16.83 13.29
CA CYS A 8 4.55 15.75 12.35
C CYS A 8 5.77 15.40 11.48
N GLY A 9 5.76 14.20 10.88
CA GLY A 9 6.84 13.73 10.01
C GLY A 9 6.86 14.31 8.59
N CYS A 10 5.89 15.14 8.20
CA CYS A 10 5.66 15.60 6.82
C CYS A 10 6.83 16.41 6.22
N LYS A 11 7.26 16.14 4.98
CA LYS A 11 8.36 16.87 4.33
C LYS A 11 8.06 17.13 2.85
N GLY A 12 8.67 18.16 2.27
CA GLY A 12 8.50 18.50 0.85
C GLY A 12 7.03 18.81 0.52
N ALA A 13 6.51 18.14 -0.52
CA ALA A 13 5.11 18.27 -0.96
C ALA A 13 4.10 17.53 -0.05
N ARG A 14 4.57 16.72 0.89
CA ARG A 14 3.71 15.92 1.76
C ARG A 14 3.18 16.74 2.93
N PHE A 15 1.90 16.55 3.28
CA PHE A 15 1.27 17.25 4.40
C PHE A 15 0.14 16.44 5.03
N CYS A 16 -0.27 16.89 6.22
CA CYS A 16 -1.34 16.30 7.03
C CYS A 16 -2.15 17.44 7.67
N ALA A 17 -3.21 17.10 8.41
CA ALA A 17 -4.06 18.09 9.08
C ALA A 17 -3.27 19.09 9.95
N LEU A 18 -2.23 18.64 10.66
CA LEU A 18 -1.42 19.49 11.55
C LEU A 18 -0.60 20.56 10.81
N CYS A 19 -0.20 20.29 9.57
CA CYS A 19 0.68 21.21 8.83
C CYS A 19 0.04 21.85 7.60
N GLU A 20 -1.24 21.55 7.32
CA GLU A 20 -1.96 22.06 6.16
C GLU A 20 -1.99 23.60 6.10
N THR A 21 -2.09 24.26 7.25
CA THR A 21 -2.15 25.73 7.34
C THR A 21 -0.77 26.40 7.41
N THR A 22 0.32 25.63 7.41
CA THR A 22 1.69 26.18 7.51
C THR A 22 2.09 26.91 6.23
N GLU A 23 3.03 27.86 6.35
CA GLU A 23 3.56 28.59 5.20
C GLU A 23 4.18 27.66 4.15
N ARG A 24 4.84 26.57 4.57
CA ARG A 24 5.38 25.55 3.67
C ARG A 24 4.30 24.98 2.75
N VAL A 25 3.16 24.59 3.34
CA VAL A 25 2.07 23.95 2.59
C VAL A 25 1.31 24.98 1.77
N ARG A 26 1.06 26.20 2.29
CA ARG A 26 0.46 27.30 1.52
C ARG A 26 1.28 27.71 0.30
N LYS A 27 2.61 27.54 0.34
CA LYS A 27 3.53 27.80 -0.78
C LYS A 27 3.65 26.63 -1.75
N LEU A 28 3.13 25.45 -1.42
CA LEU A 28 3.00 24.39 -2.42
C LEU A 28 2.07 24.92 -3.50
N ARG A 29 2.60 25.06 -4.72
CA ARG A 29 1.77 25.47 -5.84
C ARG A 29 0.68 24.41 -6.00
N VAL A 30 -0.56 24.86 -6.15
CA VAL A 30 -1.61 23.99 -6.66
C VAL A 30 -1.22 23.73 -8.12
N GLU A 31 -0.51 22.64 -8.37
CA GLU A 31 -0.40 22.12 -9.71
C GLU A 31 -1.81 21.79 -10.18
N GLU A 32 -2.13 22.12 -11.43
CA GLU A 32 -3.37 21.66 -12.03
C GLU A 32 -3.44 20.14 -11.89
N ASP A 33 -4.62 19.64 -11.55
CA ASP A 33 -4.81 18.21 -11.36
C ASP A 33 -4.60 17.51 -12.71
N LYS A 34 -3.40 16.93 -12.85
CA LYS A 34 -2.96 16.30 -14.10
C LYS A 34 -3.85 15.16 -14.57
N HIS A 35 -4.67 14.58 -13.68
CA HIS A 35 -5.56 13.48 -14.02
C HIS A 35 -6.94 13.97 -14.52
N THR A 36 -7.18 15.29 -14.60
CA THR A 36 -8.47 15.85 -15.05
C THR A 36 -8.82 15.42 -16.47
N SER A 37 -7.83 15.24 -17.34
CA SER A 37 -8.03 14.78 -18.72
C SER A 37 -7.93 13.26 -18.90
N TYR A 38 -7.64 12.51 -17.83
CA TYR A 38 -7.39 11.08 -17.94
C TYR A 38 -8.71 10.32 -18.08
N LYS A 39 -8.68 9.23 -18.85
CA LYS A 39 -9.79 8.29 -18.92
C LYS A 39 -9.91 7.58 -17.58
N VAL A 40 -11.11 7.61 -17.00
CA VAL A 40 -11.37 7.05 -15.66
C VAL A 40 -11.95 5.65 -15.76
N PHE A 41 -11.49 4.78 -14.86
CA PHE A 41 -11.94 3.40 -14.75
C PHE A 41 -12.23 3.04 -13.29
N VAL A 42 -13.16 2.12 -13.07
CA VAL A 42 -13.35 1.40 -11.79
C VAL A 42 -12.93 -0.05 -11.95
N TYR A 43 -12.21 -0.59 -10.98
CA TYR A 43 -11.80 -1.99 -11.00
C TYR A 43 -12.88 -2.88 -10.42
N VAL A 44 -13.33 -3.85 -11.21
CA VAL A 44 -14.39 -4.80 -10.83
C VAL A 44 -13.75 -6.15 -10.45
N PRO A 45 -13.69 -6.51 -9.15
CA PRO A 45 -12.93 -7.67 -8.68
C PRO A 45 -13.47 -9.00 -9.20
N ALA A 46 -14.79 -9.17 -9.29
CA ALA A 46 -15.42 -10.40 -9.78
C ALA A 46 -14.99 -10.76 -11.22
N ARG A 47 -14.56 -9.76 -11.99
CA ARG A 47 -14.16 -9.89 -13.40
C ARG A 47 -12.66 -9.72 -13.61
N GLN A 48 -11.95 -9.18 -12.61
CA GLN A 48 -10.55 -8.76 -12.68
C GLN A 48 -10.29 -7.83 -13.89
N LEU A 49 -11.18 -6.87 -14.10
CA LEU A 49 -11.14 -5.90 -15.20
C LEU A 49 -11.39 -4.48 -14.68
N ALA A 50 -10.75 -3.51 -15.30
CA ALA A 50 -11.04 -2.10 -15.13
C ALA A 50 -12.08 -1.66 -16.17
N ILE A 51 -13.26 -1.25 -15.71
CA ILE A 51 -14.39 -0.83 -16.54
C ILE A 51 -14.36 0.71 -16.66
N PRO A 52 -14.39 1.26 -17.89
CA PRO A 52 -14.39 2.70 -18.07
C PRO A 52 -15.70 3.32 -17.60
N THR A 53 -15.63 4.54 -17.06
CA THR A 53 -16.81 5.29 -16.62
C THR A 53 -16.63 6.78 -16.83
N ASP A 54 -17.71 7.45 -17.23
CA ASP A 54 -17.80 8.91 -17.34
C ASP A 54 -18.46 9.54 -16.10
N ASN A 55 -18.93 8.72 -15.16
CA ASN A 55 -19.60 9.18 -13.93
C ASN A 55 -18.60 9.66 -12.87
N LEU A 56 -17.32 9.30 -13.02
CA LEU A 56 -16.26 9.64 -12.09
C LEU A 56 -15.22 10.56 -12.73
N ASN A 57 -14.52 11.29 -11.88
CA ASN A 57 -13.38 12.12 -12.23
C ASN A 57 -12.30 12.02 -11.14
N SER A 58 -11.18 12.71 -11.34
CA SER A 58 -10.02 12.68 -10.42
C SER A 58 -10.30 13.14 -8.98
N LYS A 59 -11.46 13.76 -8.73
CA LYS A 59 -11.90 14.26 -7.41
C LYS A 59 -13.08 13.47 -6.84
N SER A 60 -13.47 12.37 -7.48
CA SER A 60 -14.58 11.53 -7.01
C SER A 60 -14.35 11.03 -5.58
N SER A 61 -15.41 11.13 -4.80
CA SER A 61 -15.46 10.71 -3.41
C SER A 61 -15.45 9.18 -3.28
N LEU A 62 -15.17 8.70 -2.06
CA LEU A 62 -15.21 7.27 -1.75
C LEU A 62 -16.57 6.64 -2.09
N GLN A 63 -17.68 7.32 -1.76
CA GLN A 63 -19.01 6.77 -1.97
C GLN A 63 -19.35 6.68 -3.46
N GLU A 64 -19.05 7.71 -4.23
CA GLU A 64 -19.27 7.69 -5.69
C GLU A 64 -18.48 6.54 -6.36
N ILE A 65 -17.24 6.29 -5.92
CA ILE A 65 -16.42 5.18 -6.43
C ILE A 65 -17.04 3.82 -6.08
N ILE A 66 -17.55 3.66 -4.85
CA ILE A 66 -18.22 2.42 -4.42
C ILE A 66 -19.47 2.19 -5.25
N ASP A 67 -20.36 3.19 -5.33
CA ASP A 67 -21.63 3.10 -6.05
C ASP A 67 -21.41 2.78 -7.53
N GLU A 68 -20.41 3.41 -8.17
CA GLU A 68 -20.06 3.16 -9.56
C GLU A 68 -19.43 1.77 -9.76
N THR A 69 -18.58 1.31 -8.82
CA THR A 69 -18.02 -0.04 -8.86
C THR A 69 -19.14 -1.08 -8.80
N ASP A 70 -20.12 -0.87 -7.91
CA ASP A 70 -21.27 -1.75 -7.75
C ASP A 70 -22.17 -1.76 -9.00
N ALA A 71 -22.43 -0.59 -9.59
CA ALA A 71 -23.16 -0.47 -10.85
C ALA A 71 -22.44 -1.21 -12.00
N CYS A 72 -21.10 -1.14 -12.04
CA CYS A 72 -20.28 -1.77 -13.09
C CYS A 72 -20.15 -3.30 -12.98
N HIS A 73 -20.60 -3.92 -11.89
CA HIS A 73 -20.51 -5.38 -11.73
C HIS A 73 -21.18 -6.16 -12.88
N SER A 74 -22.30 -5.65 -13.40
CA SER A 74 -23.11 -6.32 -14.44
C SER A 74 -23.05 -5.65 -15.82
N THR A 75 -22.30 -4.55 -15.96
CA THR A 75 -22.20 -3.77 -17.20
C THR A 75 -21.41 -4.51 -18.29
N SER A 76 -21.66 -4.17 -19.57
CA SER A 76 -20.87 -4.63 -20.72
C SER A 76 -19.35 -4.45 -20.49
N ALA A 77 -18.54 -5.38 -21.01
CA ALA A 77 -17.07 -5.29 -21.00
C ALA A 77 -16.52 -4.35 -22.09
N GLU A 78 -17.37 -3.58 -22.77
CA GLU A 78 -16.95 -2.74 -23.88
C GLU A 78 -15.94 -1.69 -23.41
N ASN A 79 -14.79 -1.63 -24.09
CA ASN A 79 -13.65 -0.78 -23.72
C ASN A 79 -13.06 -1.03 -22.32
N ALA A 80 -13.43 -2.13 -21.66
CA ALA A 80 -12.76 -2.58 -20.44
C ALA A 80 -11.30 -2.93 -20.72
N ILE A 81 -10.43 -2.64 -19.76
CA ILE A 81 -9.01 -2.98 -19.84
C ILE A 81 -8.66 -4.01 -18.77
N LYS A 82 -7.78 -4.94 -19.13
CA LYS A 82 -7.07 -5.76 -18.16
C LYS A 82 -5.81 -4.99 -17.75
N ILE A 83 -5.66 -4.72 -16.46
CA ILE A 83 -4.40 -4.21 -15.91
C ILE A 83 -3.59 -5.44 -15.52
N ASP A 84 -2.55 -5.76 -16.30
CA ASP A 84 -1.80 -6.99 -16.08
C ASP A 84 -1.06 -6.98 -14.74
N GLY A 85 -1.07 -8.12 -14.05
CA GLY A 85 -0.53 -8.27 -12.69
C GLY A 85 -1.31 -7.57 -11.57
N LEU A 86 -2.47 -6.95 -11.84
CA LEU A 86 -3.37 -6.48 -10.78
C LEU A 86 -4.31 -7.61 -10.33
N THR A 87 -4.42 -7.82 -9.02
CA THR A 87 -5.41 -8.74 -8.44
C THR A 87 -5.97 -8.16 -7.15
N LEU A 88 -7.30 -8.19 -7.00
CA LEU A 88 -7.99 -7.82 -5.77
C LEU A 88 -8.86 -8.99 -5.30
N ILE A 89 -8.71 -9.33 -4.03
CA ILE A 89 -9.42 -10.42 -3.35
C ILE A 89 -10.21 -9.82 -2.19
N HIS A 90 -11.53 -9.90 -2.27
CA HIS A 90 -12.41 -9.54 -1.16
C HIS A 90 -12.48 -10.70 -0.15
N ASP A 91 -12.78 -10.38 1.11
CA ASP A 91 -12.89 -11.35 2.21
C ASP A 91 -11.69 -12.32 2.28
N PHE A 92 -10.48 -11.79 2.02
CA PHE A 92 -9.25 -12.53 2.12
C PHE A 92 -9.02 -12.99 3.56
N LEU A 93 -9.32 -12.14 4.54
CA LEU A 93 -9.41 -12.53 5.95
C LEU A 93 -10.87 -12.73 6.36
N THR A 94 -11.08 -13.66 7.27
CA THR A 94 -12.30 -13.74 8.09
C THR A 94 -12.29 -12.65 9.17
N GLU A 95 -13.45 -12.36 9.77
CA GLU A 95 -13.56 -11.40 10.88
C GLU A 95 -12.71 -11.80 12.10
N ALA A 96 -12.63 -13.11 12.39
CA ALA A 96 -11.81 -13.64 13.48
C ALA A 96 -10.32 -13.43 13.20
N GLU A 97 -9.85 -13.76 11.98
CA GLU A 97 -8.45 -13.56 11.59
C GLU A 97 -8.06 -12.07 11.59
N GLU A 98 -8.94 -11.17 11.11
CA GLU A 98 -8.71 -9.72 11.19
C GLU A 98 -8.56 -9.29 12.65
N SER A 99 -9.42 -9.77 13.54
CA SER A 99 -9.40 -9.43 14.97
C SER A 99 -8.12 -9.93 15.66
N GLU A 100 -7.69 -11.17 15.39
CA GLU A 100 -6.43 -11.73 15.92
C GLU A 100 -5.21 -10.92 15.46
N VAL A 101 -5.15 -10.54 14.18
CA VAL A 101 -4.08 -9.70 13.64
C VAL A 101 -4.09 -8.31 14.27
N LEU A 102 -5.27 -7.70 14.43
CA LEU A 102 -5.40 -6.38 15.04
C LEU A 102 -4.98 -6.38 16.53
N GLU A 103 -5.34 -7.42 17.29
CA GLU A 103 -4.89 -7.57 18.68
C GLU A 103 -3.35 -7.53 18.78
N MET A 104 -2.66 -8.24 17.89
CA MET A 104 -1.19 -8.26 17.85
C MET A 104 -0.59 -6.94 17.37
N ILE A 105 -1.20 -6.28 16.39
CA ILE A 105 -0.70 -5.00 15.87
C ILE A 105 -0.81 -3.91 16.94
N ASP A 106 -1.91 -3.87 17.69
CA ASP A 106 -2.17 -2.82 18.67
C ASP A 106 -1.34 -2.93 19.95
N THR A 107 -0.63 -4.05 20.17
CA THR A 107 0.38 -4.15 21.24
C THR A 107 1.73 -3.52 20.88
N VAL A 108 1.98 -3.26 19.59
CA VAL A 108 3.26 -2.74 19.09
C VAL A 108 3.19 -1.22 18.94
N GLU A 109 4.23 -0.52 19.41
CA GLU A 109 4.29 0.93 19.34
C GLU A 109 4.28 1.44 17.89
N TRP A 110 3.45 2.45 17.64
CA TRP A 110 3.36 3.14 16.36
C TRP A 110 4.36 4.28 16.25
N VAL A 111 5.19 4.27 15.21
CA VAL A 111 6.13 5.36 14.92
C VAL A 111 5.50 6.38 13.97
N GLN A 112 5.69 7.68 14.23
CA GLN A 112 5.23 8.73 13.32
C GLN A 112 5.82 8.59 11.90
N SER A 113 4.98 8.79 10.90
CA SER A 113 5.34 8.77 9.49
C SER A 113 4.91 10.08 8.79
N GLN A 114 5.07 10.12 7.47
CA GLN A 114 4.68 11.26 6.64
C GLN A 114 3.18 11.27 6.38
N SER A 115 2.66 12.43 5.98
CA SER A 115 1.26 12.66 5.57
C SER A 115 0.25 12.06 6.54
N GLY A 116 0.42 12.34 7.84
CA GLY A 116 -0.55 11.99 8.89
C GLY A 116 -0.54 10.53 9.33
N ARG A 117 0.26 9.69 8.67
CA ARG A 117 0.33 8.24 8.93
C ARG A 117 1.19 7.93 10.14
N ARG A 118 0.96 6.74 10.70
CA ARG A 118 1.92 6.05 11.57
C ARG A 118 2.32 4.72 10.94
N LYS A 119 3.43 4.14 11.41
CA LYS A 119 3.93 2.87 10.87
C LYS A 119 4.59 1.96 11.89
N GLN A 120 4.58 0.67 11.59
CA GLN A 120 5.44 -0.36 12.19
C GLN A 120 6.20 -1.02 11.04
N ASP A 121 7.53 -0.98 11.08
CA ASP A 121 8.39 -1.48 10.01
C ASP A 121 9.06 -2.80 10.44
N TYR A 122 8.90 -3.84 9.64
CA TYR A 122 9.55 -5.15 9.77
C TYR A 122 10.38 -5.41 8.51
N GLY A 123 11.63 -4.96 8.54
CA GLY A 123 12.52 -5.10 7.39
C GLY A 123 13.77 -4.24 7.51
N PRO A 124 14.60 -4.20 6.46
CA PRO A 124 15.79 -3.38 6.45
C PRO A 124 15.48 -1.89 6.60
N LYS A 125 16.42 -1.15 7.20
CA LYS A 125 16.41 0.32 7.11
C LYS A 125 17.03 0.75 5.78
N VAL A 126 16.23 1.40 4.95
CA VAL A 126 16.60 1.79 3.59
C VAL A 126 16.86 3.28 3.50
N ASN A 127 17.99 3.66 2.90
CA ASN A 127 18.24 5.02 2.44
C ASN A 127 18.04 5.07 0.92
N PHE A 128 16.83 5.49 0.51
CA PHE A 128 16.42 5.55 -0.90
C PHE A 128 17.32 6.45 -1.75
N LYS A 129 17.71 7.63 -1.22
CA LYS A 129 18.55 8.59 -1.95
C LYS A 129 19.93 8.04 -2.30
N HIS A 130 20.53 7.29 -1.38
CA HIS A 130 21.89 6.76 -1.54
C HIS A 130 21.93 5.26 -1.88
N LYS A 131 20.77 4.63 -2.09
CA LYS A 131 20.62 3.19 -2.30
C LYS A 131 21.44 2.35 -1.30
N LYS A 132 21.31 2.68 -0.01
CA LYS A 132 22.00 1.97 1.08
C LYS A 132 21.01 1.21 1.95
N VAL A 133 21.42 0.04 2.40
CA VAL A 133 20.63 -0.87 3.23
C VAL A 133 21.37 -1.10 4.55
N LYS A 134 20.64 -1.06 5.66
CA LYS A 134 21.10 -1.48 6.99
C LYS A 134 20.19 -2.57 7.52
N THR A 135 20.79 -3.66 7.98
CA THR A 135 20.08 -4.87 8.41
C THR A 135 19.98 -5.01 9.93
N ASP A 136 20.79 -4.25 10.68
CA ASP A 136 20.99 -4.41 12.13
C ASP A 136 19.72 -4.37 13.00
N SER A 137 18.66 -3.70 12.54
CA SER A 137 17.40 -3.59 13.27
C SER A 137 16.33 -4.59 12.83
N PHE A 138 16.58 -5.37 11.78
CA PHE A 138 15.64 -6.36 11.29
C PHE A 138 15.94 -7.70 11.96
N VAL A 139 15.00 -8.18 12.77
CA VAL A 139 15.17 -9.42 13.54
C VAL A 139 14.23 -10.54 13.07
N GLY A 140 13.28 -10.21 12.20
CA GLY A 140 12.32 -11.13 11.63
C GLY A 140 10.97 -10.48 11.35
N MET A 141 10.09 -11.26 10.73
CA MET A 141 8.70 -10.88 10.48
C MET A 141 7.83 -11.11 11.71
N PRO A 142 6.72 -10.38 11.88
CA PRO A 142 5.78 -10.63 12.96
C PRO A 142 5.17 -12.03 12.85
N GLU A 143 4.80 -12.64 13.97
CA GLU A 143 4.32 -14.03 14.00
C GLU A 143 3.08 -14.30 13.14
N TYR A 144 2.19 -13.32 12.99
CA TYR A 144 1.02 -13.46 12.11
C TYR A 144 1.36 -13.53 10.62
N ALA A 145 2.60 -13.28 10.21
CA ALA A 145 3.00 -13.31 8.81
C ALA A 145 2.77 -14.70 8.17
N ASP A 146 2.97 -15.80 8.92
CA ASP A 146 2.74 -17.15 8.39
C ASP A 146 1.28 -17.39 8.02
N MET A 147 0.34 -16.91 8.84
CA MET A 147 -1.08 -17.01 8.54
C MET A 147 -1.39 -16.31 7.20
N LEU A 148 -0.87 -15.11 7.00
CA LEU A 148 -1.07 -14.34 5.76
C LEU A 148 -0.47 -15.05 4.54
N LEU A 149 0.78 -15.53 4.66
CA LEU A 149 1.49 -16.23 3.57
C LEU A 149 0.84 -17.57 3.21
N ASN A 150 0.37 -18.33 4.20
CA ASN A 150 -0.34 -19.58 3.98
C ASN A 150 -1.64 -19.33 3.22
N LYS A 151 -2.46 -18.36 3.67
CA LYS A 151 -3.71 -17.99 2.97
C LYS A 151 -3.46 -17.50 1.55
N MET A 152 -2.41 -16.71 1.34
CA MET A 152 -1.96 -16.29 0.00
C MET A 152 -1.69 -17.52 -0.89
N SER A 153 -0.90 -18.47 -0.39
CA SER A 153 -0.56 -19.68 -1.14
C SER A 153 -1.76 -20.61 -1.37
N GLU A 154 -2.68 -20.72 -0.42
CA GLU A 154 -3.91 -21.52 -0.52
C GLU A 154 -4.88 -20.92 -1.55
N TYR A 155 -4.96 -19.58 -1.63
CA TYR A 155 -5.83 -18.90 -2.59
C TYR A 155 -5.35 -19.09 -4.03
N ASP A 156 -4.06 -18.83 -4.30
CA ASP A 156 -3.47 -19.04 -5.63
C ASP A 156 -1.96 -19.30 -5.51
N VAL A 157 -1.57 -20.56 -5.60
CA VAL A 157 -0.16 -20.99 -5.53
C VAL A 157 0.72 -20.39 -6.63
N THR A 158 0.14 -20.03 -7.77
CA THR A 158 0.90 -19.51 -8.92
C THR A 158 1.13 -18.00 -8.80
N LYS A 159 0.10 -17.25 -8.43
CA LYS A 159 0.18 -15.77 -8.32
C LYS A 159 0.74 -15.33 -6.97
N LEU A 160 0.30 -15.97 -5.89
CA LEU A 160 0.54 -15.53 -4.52
C LEU A 160 1.38 -16.53 -3.69
N GLY A 161 1.53 -17.76 -4.16
CA GLY A 161 2.41 -18.76 -3.54
C GLY A 161 3.89 -18.40 -3.64
N ASN A 162 4.71 -19.12 -2.87
CA ASN A 162 6.16 -18.92 -2.78
C ASN A 162 6.57 -17.46 -2.53
N TYR A 163 5.72 -16.68 -1.87
CA TYR A 163 6.00 -15.29 -1.55
C TYR A 163 7.00 -15.23 -0.41
N GLN A 164 8.15 -14.61 -0.67
CA GLN A 164 9.17 -14.42 0.36
C GLN A 164 9.17 -12.95 0.79
N PRO A 165 8.59 -12.61 1.97
CA PRO A 165 8.62 -11.25 2.43
C PRO A 165 10.05 -10.83 2.74
N PHE A 166 10.49 -9.77 2.07
CA PHE A 166 11.76 -9.09 2.30
C PHE A 166 11.59 -7.89 3.22
N GLU A 167 10.38 -7.31 3.19
CA GLU A 167 9.93 -6.26 4.08
C GLU A 167 8.42 -6.40 4.28
N MET A 168 7.96 -6.07 5.49
CA MET A 168 6.58 -5.81 5.81
C MET A 168 6.45 -4.48 6.56
N CYS A 169 5.48 -3.66 6.19
CA CYS A 169 5.18 -2.38 6.82
C CYS A 169 3.69 -2.28 7.12
N ASN A 170 3.35 -2.14 8.40
CA ASN A 170 1.99 -1.79 8.78
C ASN A 170 1.87 -0.27 8.72
N LEU A 171 0.87 0.23 8.01
CA LEU A 171 0.61 1.64 7.85
C LEU A 171 -0.76 1.96 8.42
N GLU A 172 -0.79 2.84 9.42
CA GLU A 172 -2.03 3.33 9.98
C GLU A 172 -2.39 4.69 9.39
N TYR A 173 -3.64 4.80 8.97
CA TYR A 173 -4.27 5.99 8.44
C TYR A 173 -5.42 6.38 9.37
N GLU A 174 -5.56 7.69 9.56
CA GLU A 174 -6.69 8.30 10.26
C GLU A 174 -7.23 9.47 9.45
N GLU A 175 -8.56 9.51 9.30
CA GLU A 175 -9.30 10.57 8.60
C GLU A 175 -9.02 11.95 9.22
N VAL A 176 -9.09 12.06 10.55
CA VAL A 176 -8.87 13.33 11.27
C VAL A 176 -7.46 13.90 11.08
N LYS A 177 -6.49 13.04 10.75
CA LYS A 177 -5.10 13.44 10.46
C LYS A 177 -4.90 13.80 8.99
N LYS A 178 -5.93 13.67 8.14
CA LYS A 178 -5.83 13.73 6.67
C LYS A 178 -4.74 12.79 6.17
N SER A 179 -4.78 11.56 6.67
CA SER A 179 -3.78 10.55 6.31
C SER A 179 -3.90 10.20 4.84
N ALA A 180 -2.80 10.20 4.11
CA ALA A 180 -2.78 9.87 2.67
C ALA A 180 -1.46 9.20 2.33
N ILE A 181 -1.31 8.64 1.13
CA ILE A 181 -0.03 8.39 0.49
C ILE A 181 -0.12 8.85 -0.96
N GLU A 182 0.83 9.69 -1.35
CA GLU A 182 0.86 10.37 -2.63
C GLU A 182 1.10 9.38 -3.77
N MET A 183 0.68 9.72 -4.99
CA MET A 183 0.90 8.87 -6.17
C MET A 183 2.39 8.62 -6.39
N HIS A 184 2.81 7.35 -6.34
CA HIS A 184 4.21 6.95 -6.45
C HIS A 184 4.35 5.55 -7.04
N GLN A 185 5.59 5.16 -7.32
CA GLN A 185 5.97 3.78 -7.56
C GLN A 185 6.99 3.39 -6.49
N ASP A 186 6.86 2.20 -5.94
CA ASP A 186 7.84 1.66 -5.00
C ASP A 186 9.21 1.52 -5.70
N ASP A 187 10.29 1.86 -5.00
CA ASP A 187 11.68 1.78 -5.46
C ASP A 187 12.04 0.39 -6.03
N MET A 188 12.19 0.33 -7.35
CA MET A 188 12.45 -0.91 -8.11
C MET A 188 13.85 -1.49 -7.90
N TRP A 189 14.77 -0.71 -7.33
CA TRP A 189 16.14 -1.19 -7.07
C TRP A 189 16.23 -2.13 -5.86
N ILE A 190 15.23 -2.12 -4.98
CA ILE A 190 15.22 -2.93 -3.74
C ILE A 190 14.00 -3.83 -3.63
N TRP A 191 12.83 -3.39 -4.12
CA TRP A 191 11.61 -4.18 -4.03
C TRP A 191 11.26 -4.81 -5.37
N GLY A 192 10.95 -6.11 -5.32
CA GLY A 192 10.72 -6.96 -6.46
C GLY A 192 9.36 -6.78 -7.14
N ASN A 193 8.94 -7.84 -7.83
CA ASN A 193 7.79 -7.82 -8.73
C ASN A 193 6.47 -7.66 -7.99
N ARG A 194 6.22 -8.48 -6.96
CA ARG A 194 4.93 -8.49 -6.27
C ARG A 194 4.93 -7.53 -5.09
N LEU A 195 3.95 -6.62 -5.07
CA LEU A 195 3.60 -5.81 -3.91
C LEU A 195 2.25 -6.29 -3.39
N ILE A 196 2.19 -6.61 -2.11
CA ILE A 196 0.95 -7.05 -1.46
C ILE A 196 0.53 -5.96 -0.49
N SER A 197 -0.76 -5.62 -0.48
CA SER A 197 -1.38 -4.82 0.57
C SER A 197 -2.65 -5.48 1.08
N ILE A 198 -2.75 -5.72 2.38
CA ILE A 198 -3.97 -6.23 3.03
C ILE A 198 -4.63 -5.09 3.79
N ASN A 199 -5.91 -4.86 3.53
CA ASN A 199 -6.68 -3.75 4.08
C ASN A 199 -7.47 -4.17 5.32
N LEU A 200 -7.31 -3.47 6.44
CA LEU A 200 -7.98 -3.78 7.71
C LEU A 200 -8.82 -2.60 8.23
N ILE A 201 -9.79 -2.91 9.09
CA ILE A 201 -10.71 -2.01 9.80
C ILE A 201 -11.72 -1.33 8.87
N ASN A 202 -11.28 -0.39 8.04
CA ASN A 202 -12.16 0.39 7.15
C ASN A 202 -11.72 0.25 5.69
N GLY A 203 -12.71 0.22 4.79
CA GLY A 203 -12.47 0.25 3.35
C GLY A 203 -11.86 1.57 2.87
N SER A 204 -11.13 1.53 1.76
CA SER A 204 -10.61 2.73 1.10
C SER A 204 -10.35 2.43 -0.39
N VAL A 205 -9.72 3.36 -1.10
CA VAL A 205 -9.44 3.25 -2.53
C VAL A 205 -7.93 3.29 -2.76
N MET A 206 -7.43 2.29 -3.49
CA MET A 206 -6.13 2.39 -4.15
C MET A 206 -6.38 3.07 -5.49
N THR A 207 -5.86 4.29 -5.63
CA THR A 207 -5.90 5.01 -6.91
C THR A 207 -4.67 4.61 -7.70
N LEU A 208 -4.86 4.13 -8.93
CA LEU A 208 -3.81 3.82 -9.88
C LEU A 208 -3.80 4.85 -11.01
N SER A 209 -2.63 5.33 -11.43
CA SER A 209 -2.51 6.16 -12.63
C SER A 209 -1.39 5.70 -13.55
N ASN A 210 -1.66 5.78 -14.85
CA ASN A 210 -0.69 5.50 -15.90
C ASN A 210 -0.60 6.72 -16.81
N ASP A 211 0.53 7.43 -16.74
CA ASP A 211 0.72 8.69 -17.46
C ASP A 211 0.84 8.46 -18.98
N SER A 212 1.43 7.34 -19.41
CA SER A 212 1.59 6.99 -20.83
C SER A 212 0.26 6.62 -21.50
N LYS A 213 -0.67 6.05 -20.73
CA LYS A 213 -2.01 5.65 -21.18
C LYS A 213 -3.07 6.72 -20.87
N GLU A 214 -2.68 7.85 -20.27
CA GLU A 214 -3.59 8.89 -19.75
C GLU A 214 -4.80 8.30 -19.02
N SER A 215 -4.53 7.35 -18.12
CA SER A 215 -5.57 6.52 -17.46
C SER A 215 -5.50 6.64 -15.94
N LEU A 216 -6.68 6.73 -15.32
CA LEU A 216 -6.87 6.72 -13.88
C LEU A 216 -7.81 5.57 -13.52
N CYS A 217 -7.39 4.67 -12.64
CA CYS A 217 -8.20 3.54 -12.21
C CYS A 217 -8.39 3.57 -10.70
N TYR A 218 -9.63 3.53 -10.25
CA TYR A 218 -10.00 3.40 -8.85
C TYR A 218 -10.25 1.94 -8.49
N VAL A 219 -9.50 1.45 -7.50
CA VAL A 219 -9.65 0.10 -6.96
C VAL A 219 -10.20 0.24 -5.54
N TYR A 220 -11.51 0.04 -5.36
CA TYR A 220 -12.09 -0.01 -4.03
C TYR A 220 -11.64 -1.27 -3.29
N MET A 221 -11.04 -1.08 -2.12
CA MET A 221 -10.55 -2.14 -1.24
C MET A 221 -11.39 -2.13 0.04
N PRO A 222 -12.38 -3.03 0.19
CA PRO A 222 -13.09 -3.18 1.46
C PRO A 222 -12.14 -3.67 2.57
N HIS A 223 -12.57 -3.62 3.83
CA HIS A 223 -11.80 -4.30 4.89
C HIS A 223 -11.66 -5.80 4.61
N ARG A 224 -10.64 -6.41 5.20
CA ARG A 224 -10.22 -7.80 4.99
C ARG A 224 -9.88 -8.18 3.56
N SER A 225 -9.64 -7.21 2.67
CA SER A 225 -9.25 -7.49 1.29
C SER A 225 -7.73 -7.53 1.11
N LEU A 226 -7.27 -8.28 0.11
CA LEU A 226 -5.89 -8.28 -0.35
C LEU A 226 -5.82 -7.72 -1.77
N ILE A 227 -4.93 -6.77 -2.01
CA ILE A 227 -4.52 -6.35 -3.36
C ILE A 227 -3.09 -6.81 -3.64
N CYS A 228 -2.87 -7.39 -4.81
CA CYS A 228 -1.56 -7.70 -5.36
C CYS A 228 -1.34 -6.83 -6.60
N MET A 229 -0.22 -6.12 -6.63
CA MET A 229 0.27 -5.39 -7.79
C MET A 229 1.59 -6.03 -8.24
N ALA A 230 1.56 -6.66 -9.41
CA ALA A 230 2.70 -7.31 -10.05
C ALA A 230 2.83 -6.86 -11.50
N ASP A 231 3.91 -7.26 -12.16
CA ASP A 231 4.13 -7.13 -13.61
C ASP A 231 3.86 -5.70 -14.11
N GLU A 232 3.01 -5.53 -15.13
CA GLU A 232 2.68 -4.20 -15.67
C GLU A 232 2.18 -3.25 -14.57
N CYS A 233 1.25 -3.71 -13.71
CA CYS A 233 0.71 -2.91 -12.62
C CYS A 233 1.82 -2.41 -11.67
N ARG A 234 2.83 -3.24 -11.39
CA ARG A 234 3.95 -2.86 -10.51
C ARG A 234 4.84 -1.78 -11.13
N TYR A 235 5.14 -1.94 -12.41
CA TYR A 235 6.24 -1.22 -13.07
C TYR A 235 5.79 -0.03 -13.90
N GLU A 236 4.54 0.01 -14.35
CA GLU A 236 4.02 1.09 -15.20
C GLU A 236 2.96 1.97 -14.54
N TRP A 237 2.32 1.47 -13.47
CA TRP A 237 1.28 2.23 -12.77
C TRP A 237 1.82 2.84 -11.48
N LYS A 238 1.53 4.14 -11.30
CA LYS A 238 1.65 4.82 -10.01
C LYS A 238 0.46 4.46 -9.16
N HIS A 239 0.65 4.38 -7.85
CA HIS A 239 -0.42 4.10 -6.89
C HIS A 239 -0.40 5.07 -5.71
N GLY A 240 -1.56 5.28 -5.11
CA GLY A 240 -1.74 6.15 -3.95
C GLY A 240 -3.04 5.90 -3.22
N VAL A 241 -3.13 6.42 -2.00
CA VAL A 241 -4.36 6.41 -1.18
C VAL A 241 -4.62 7.85 -0.78
N LEU A 242 -5.71 8.44 -1.29
CA LEU A 242 -5.98 9.87 -1.14
C LEU A 242 -6.63 10.16 0.21
N ALA A 243 -6.33 11.32 0.79
CA ALA A 243 -6.86 11.70 2.12
C ALA A 243 -8.39 11.65 2.20
N HIS A 244 -9.07 12.05 1.13
CA HIS A 244 -10.53 12.08 1.07
C HIS A 244 -11.17 10.70 0.84
N HIS A 245 -10.37 9.65 0.64
CA HIS A 245 -10.82 8.24 0.60
C HIS A 245 -10.57 7.49 1.92
N ILE A 246 -10.01 8.15 2.93
CA ILE A 246 -9.88 7.58 4.28
C ILE A 246 -11.12 7.92 5.11
N ARG A 247 -11.72 6.92 5.75
CA ARG A 247 -12.80 7.08 6.74
C ARG A 247 -12.40 6.40 8.04
N GLY A 248 -12.50 7.12 9.15
CA GLY A 248 -12.07 6.62 10.46
C GLY A 248 -10.61 6.15 10.49
N ARG A 249 -10.34 5.07 11.23
CA ARG A 249 -9.05 4.40 11.31
C ARG A 249 -8.97 3.29 10.26
N ARG A 250 -7.87 3.21 9.53
CA ARG A 250 -7.58 2.16 8.54
C ARG A 250 -6.15 1.68 8.73
N ILE A 251 -5.94 0.37 8.67
CA ILE A 251 -4.58 -0.20 8.67
C ILE A 251 -4.36 -0.92 7.33
N ALA A 252 -3.18 -0.73 6.75
CA ALA A 252 -2.72 -1.47 5.58
C ALA A 252 -1.46 -2.26 5.93
N LEU A 253 -1.47 -3.57 5.68
CA LEU A 253 -0.31 -4.44 5.81
C LEU A 253 0.37 -4.53 4.44
N THR A 254 1.49 -3.83 4.25
CA THR A 254 2.20 -3.82 2.96
C THR A 254 3.39 -4.76 3.01
N MET A 255 3.46 -5.75 2.12
CA MET A 255 4.61 -6.64 1.99
C MET A 255 5.29 -6.44 0.64
N ARG A 256 6.62 -6.57 0.63
CA ARG A 256 7.46 -6.49 -0.56
C ARG A 256 8.42 -7.68 -0.65
N GLU A 257 8.69 -8.12 -1.87
CA GLU A 257 9.75 -9.10 -2.15
C GLU A 257 11.09 -8.43 -2.43
N ALA A 258 12.16 -9.23 -2.41
CA ALA A 258 13.49 -8.78 -2.80
C ALA A 258 13.52 -8.42 -4.29
N GLY A 259 14.08 -7.25 -4.62
CA GLY A 259 14.45 -6.87 -5.97
C GLY A 259 15.53 -7.79 -6.54
N LYS A 260 15.66 -7.81 -7.87
CA LYS A 260 16.54 -8.74 -8.60
C LYS A 260 17.97 -8.78 -8.06
N ASP A 261 18.55 -7.62 -7.75
CA ASP A 261 19.94 -7.53 -7.26
C ASP A 261 20.12 -8.15 -5.86
N PHE A 262 19.03 -8.31 -5.10
CA PHE A 262 19.02 -8.91 -3.76
C PHE A 262 18.64 -10.40 -3.77
N GLN A 263 18.34 -10.98 -4.93
CA GLN A 263 18.04 -12.41 -5.09
C GLN A 263 19.30 -13.19 -5.45
N GLU A 264 19.27 -14.53 -5.31
CA GLU A 264 20.42 -15.39 -5.64
C GLU A 264 20.96 -15.11 -7.06
N GLY A 265 22.27 -14.89 -7.17
CA GLY A 265 22.93 -14.45 -8.41
C GLY A 265 22.92 -12.93 -8.67
N GLY A 266 22.23 -12.13 -7.85
CA GLY A 266 22.24 -10.67 -7.90
C GLY A 266 23.47 -10.04 -7.22
N GLU A 267 23.84 -8.82 -7.63
CA GLU A 267 25.05 -8.14 -7.16
C GLU A 267 25.06 -7.83 -5.65
N LEU A 268 23.89 -7.69 -5.03
CA LEU A 268 23.70 -7.37 -3.62
C LEU A 268 23.30 -8.59 -2.77
N TYR A 269 23.23 -9.78 -3.37
CA TYR A 269 22.79 -11.01 -2.70
C TYR A 269 23.69 -11.38 -1.52
N GLU A 270 24.97 -11.63 -1.78
CA GLU A 270 25.94 -12.03 -0.75
C GLU A 270 26.10 -10.98 0.35
N LYS A 271 25.94 -9.70 -0.03
CA LYS A 271 26.14 -8.58 0.88
C LYS A 271 24.93 -8.33 1.79
N TYR A 272 23.72 -8.50 1.26
CA TYR A 272 22.48 -8.11 1.95
C TYR A 272 21.35 -9.12 1.73
N GLY A 273 21.16 -9.56 0.48
CA GLY A 273 20.02 -10.39 0.07
C GLY A 273 19.87 -11.68 0.87
N ALA A 274 20.94 -12.47 0.98
CA ALA A 274 20.91 -13.76 1.66
C ALA A 274 20.46 -13.64 3.13
N GLU A 275 21.03 -12.68 3.87
CA GLU A 275 20.67 -12.46 5.27
C GLU A 275 19.27 -11.89 5.44
N LEU A 276 18.86 -10.95 4.58
CA LEU A 276 17.52 -10.37 4.64
C LEU A 276 16.42 -11.39 4.31
N ILE A 277 16.66 -12.29 3.35
CA ILE A 277 15.77 -13.40 3.05
C ILE A 277 15.70 -14.37 4.24
N ARG A 278 16.84 -14.70 4.85
CA ARG A 278 16.89 -15.55 6.05
C ARG A 278 16.10 -14.94 7.21
N LEU A 279 16.29 -13.64 7.48
CA LEU A 279 15.56 -12.90 8.51
C LEU A 279 14.07 -12.83 8.18
N GLY A 280 13.70 -12.64 6.92
CA GLY A 280 12.31 -12.68 6.45
C GLY A 280 11.57 -13.99 6.76
N ASN A 281 12.31 -15.08 7.00
CA ASN A 281 11.78 -16.39 7.41
C ASN A 281 11.73 -16.61 8.92
N ILE A 282 12.25 -15.68 9.72
CA ILE A 282 12.10 -15.70 11.18
C ILE A 282 10.75 -15.09 11.54
N ARG A 283 10.07 -15.70 12.51
CA ARG A 283 8.87 -15.16 13.14
C ARG A 283 9.20 -14.66 14.53
N VAL A 284 8.81 -13.43 14.81
CA VAL A 284 9.04 -12.74 16.07
C VAL A 284 7.69 -12.65 16.78
N PRO A 285 7.55 -13.29 17.96
CA PRO A 285 6.35 -13.16 18.77
C PRO A 285 6.09 -11.71 19.14
N LEU A 286 4.87 -11.23 18.91
CA LEU A 286 4.46 -9.90 19.33
C LEU A 286 3.91 -10.05 20.74
N ASN A 287 4.80 -10.07 21.73
CA ASN A 287 4.45 -10.30 23.12
C ASN A 287 3.23 -9.46 23.51
N LYS A 288 2.18 -10.13 24.00
CA LYS A 288 1.22 -9.49 24.90
C LYS A 288 2.05 -9.09 26.12
N THR A 289 2.55 -7.86 26.19
CA THR A 289 2.97 -7.31 27.48
C THR A 289 1.74 -7.42 28.36
N SER A 290 1.75 -8.44 29.22
CA SER A 290 0.81 -8.62 30.30
C SER A 290 0.75 -7.30 31.05
N ALA A 291 -0.39 -6.62 30.93
CA ALA A 291 -0.79 -5.55 31.84
C ALA A 291 -0.87 -6.10 33.27
#